data_AF-A0A6M8N939-F1
#
_entry.id   AF-A0A6M8N939-F1
#
_cell.length_a   1.000
_cell.length_b   1.000
_cell.length_c   1.000
_cell.angle_alpha   90.00
_cell.angle_beta   90.00
_cell.angle_gamma   90.00
#
_symmetry.space_group_name_H-M   'P 1'
#
loop_
_entity.id
_entity.type
_entity.pdbx_description
1 polymer ?
#
loop_
_entity_poly.entity_id
_entity_poly.type
_entity_poly.pdbx_seq_one_letter_code
_entity_poly.pdbx_strand_id
1 'polypeptide(L)'
;MLIISLFTLFAIVVIFLIIKEKKSPEFKAYTEDLLFGAKWRWHWAGNTITKLWCYCPSCDATLVYDDSSCRSIYANVKKTDFICENCNSQVVSSVTGGNKSYAIGAAEREIDRRIRTCEYKEVLTNQC
;
A
#
# COMPACT_ATOMS: atom_id res chain seq x y z
N MET A 1 -47.79 9.61 -18.73
CA MET A 1 -46.75 10.52 -18.19
C MET A 1 -46.55 10.35 -16.68
N LEU A 2 -47.59 10.44 -15.84
CA LEU A 2 -47.47 10.26 -14.37
C LEU A 2 -46.91 8.92 -13.90
N ILE A 3 -47.34 7.80 -14.51
CA ILE A 3 -46.87 6.46 -14.13
C ILE A 3 -45.36 6.29 -14.44
N ILE A 4 -44.91 6.79 -15.58
CA ILE A 4 -43.49 6.77 -15.98
C ILE A 4 -42.66 7.65 -15.03
N SER A 5 -43.21 8.80 -14.61
CA SER A 5 -42.58 9.67 -13.60
C SER A 5 -42.45 8.97 -12.23
N LEU A 6 -43.40 8.13 -11.84
CA LEU A 6 -43.37 7.42 -10.56
C LEU A 6 -42.32 6.29 -10.58
N PHE A 7 -42.24 5.53 -11.68
CA PHE A 7 -41.23 4.48 -11.85
C PHE A 7 -39.81 5.03 -11.94
N THR A 8 -39.63 6.17 -12.61
CA THR A 8 -38.32 6.84 -12.67
C THR A 8 -37.89 7.36 -11.31
N LEU A 9 -38.80 7.98 -10.54
CA LEU A 9 -38.52 8.42 -9.17
C LEU A 9 -38.16 7.23 -8.25
N PHE A 10 -38.92 6.13 -8.35
CA PHE A 10 -38.64 4.92 -7.58
C PHE A 10 -37.28 4.31 -7.93
N ALA A 11 -36.94 4.23 -9.22
CA ALA A 11 -35.63 3.74 -9.67
C ALA A 11 -34.48 4.62 -9.15
N ILE A 12 -34.64 5.96 -9.17
CA ILE A 12 -33.63 6.89 -8.63
C ILE A 12 -33.44 6.67 -7.13
N VAL A 13 -34.52 6.50 -6.35
CA VAL A 13 -34.45 6.24 -4.91
C VAL A 13 -33.75 4.91 -4.62
N VAL A 14 -34.09 3.85 -5.36
CA VAL A 14 -33.44 2.54 -5.21
C VAL A 14 -31.95 2.61 -5.54
N ILE A 15 -31.58 3.29 -6.63
CA ILE A 15 -30.17 3.52 -6.99
C ILE A 15 -29.45 4.31 -5.88
N PHE A 16 -30.07 5.35 -5.33
CA PHE A 16 -29.51 6.13 -4.24
C PHE A 16 -29.28 5.29 -2.97
N LEU A 17 -30.21 4.40 -2.63
CA LEU A 17 -30.08 3.50 -1.47
C LEU A 17 -28.94 2.50 -1.65
N ILE A 18 -28.81 1.91 -2.85
CA ILE A 18 -27.72 0.98 -3.19
C ILE A 18 -26.35 1.66 -3.11
N ILE A 19 -26.25 2.92 -3.55
CA ILE A 19 -24.99 3.68 -3.50
C ILE A 19 -24.67 4.09 -2.06
N LYS A 20 -25.66 4.51 -1.28
CA LYS A 20 -25.47 5.01 0.09
C LYS A 20 -25.01 3.92 1.08
N GLU A 21 -25.36 2.66 0.84
CA GLU A 21 -24.96 1.54 1.70
C GLU A 21 -23.53 1.05 1.46
N LYS A 22 -22.90 1.38 0.32
CA LYS A 22 -21.49 1.06 0.08
C LYS A 22 -20.58 2.03 0.83
N LYS A 23 -20.59 1.96 2.17
CA LYS A 23 -19.46 2.48 2.94
C LYS A 23 -18.21 1.73 2.49
N SER A 24 -17.19 2.48 2.05
CA SER A 24 -15.90 1.89 1.71
C SER A 24 -15.36 1.12 2.91
N PRO A 25 -14.79 -0.08 2.73
CA PRO A 25 -14.13 -0.79 3.82
C PRO A 25 -13.13 0.10 4.57
N GLU A 26 -13.12 0.00 5.90
CA GLU A 26 -12.28 0.82 6.79
C GLU A 26 -10.79 0.77 6.40
N PHE A 27 -10.28 -0.41 6.02
CA PHE A 27 -8.89 -0.60 5.60
C PHE A 27 -8.49 0.30 4.41
N LYS A 28 -9.44 0.88 3.66
CA LYS A 28 -9.10 1.79 2.56
C LYS A 28 -8.50 3.13 3.03
N ALA A 29 -8.65 3.48 4.31
CA ALA A 29 -7.92 4.60 4.90
C ALA A 29 -6.44 4.26 5.19
N TYR A 30 -6.13 2.99 5.40
CA TYR A 30 -4.77 2.51 5.64
C TYR A 30 -3.99 2.52 4.33
N THR A 31 -3.16 3.55 4.17
CA THR A 31 -2.45 3.89 2.91
C THR A 31 -0.96 4.19 3.13
N GLU A 32 -0.51 4.14 4.37
CA GLU A 32 0.87 4.41 4.77
C GLU A 32 1.21 3.63 6.05
N ASP A 33 2.41 3.06 6.13
CA ASP A 33 2.95 2.41 7.34
C ASP A 33 4.48 2.25 7.27
N LEU A 34 5.11 1.97 8.40
CA LEU A 34 6.50 1.56 8.50
C LEU A 34 6.62 0.03 8.35
N LEU A 35 7.15 -0.41 7.20
CA LEU A 35 7.38 -1.83 6.89
C LEU A 35 8.86 -2.04 6.56
N PHE A 36 9.45 -3.10 7.13
CA PHE A 36 10.87 -3.43 6.94
C PHE A 36 11.85 -2.28 7.26
N GLY A 37 11.47 -1.34 8.12
CA GLY A 37 12.30 -0.19 8.48
C GLY A 37 12.23 1.01 7.52
N ALA A 38 11.42 0.94 6.47
CA ALA A 38 11.14 2.08 5.58
C ALA A 38 9.67 2.48 5.65
N LYS A 39 9.38 3.73 5.27
CA LYS A 39 8.02 4.26 5.18
C LYS A 39 7.41 3.85 3.85
N TRP A 40 6.38 3.02 3.84
CA TRP A 40 5.69 2.58 2.63
C TRP A 40 4.38 3.35 2.45
N ARG A 41 4.08 3.73 1.22
CA ARG A 41 2.83 4.38 0.82
C ARG A 41 2.21 3.68 -0.37
N TRP A 42 0.88 3.65 -0.43
CA TRP A 42 0.14 3.04 -1.53
C TRP A 42 -1.22 3.70 -1.73
N HIS A 43 -1.87 3.31 -2.82
CA HIS A 43 -3.22 3.73 -3.18
C HIS A 43 -4.12 2.50 -3.36
N TRP A 44 -5.41 2.67 -3.10
CA TRP A 44 -6.42 1.64 -3.35
C TRP A 44 -7.10 1.84 -4.70
N ALA A 45 -7.04 0.84 -5.57
CA ALA A 45 -7.89 0.73 -6.76
C ALA A 45 -8.85 -0.44 -6.55
N GLY A 46 -10.11 -0.15 -6.20
CA GLY A 46 -11.01 -1.20 -5.72
C GLY A 46 -10.48 -1.78 -4.40
N ASN A 47 -10.17 -3.08 -4.37
CA ASN A 47 -9.55 -3.76 -3.24
C ASN A 47 -8.10 -4.17 -3.52
N THR A 48 -7.47 -3.57 -4.54
CA THR A 48 -6.10 -3.88 -4.96
C THR A 48 -5.18 -2.73 -4.57
N ILE A 49 -3.99 -3.08 -4.08
CA ILE A 49 -2.92 -2.15 -3.77
C ILE A 49 -2.26 -1.68 -5.07
N THR A 50 -2.07 -0.37 -5.21
CA THR A 50 -1.45 0.25 -6.39
C THR A 50 -0.47 1.34 -5.97
N LYS A 51 0.48 1.66 -6.85
CA LYS A 51 1.53 2.67 -6.59
C LYS A 51 2.26 2.44 -5.25
N LEU A 52 2.44 1.18 -4.86
CA LEU A 52 3.15 0.80 -3.64
C LEU A 52 4.63 1.10 -3.80
N TRP A 53 5.16 1.97 -2.94
CA TRP A 53 6.58 2.32 -2.92
C TRP A 53 7.02 2.77 -1.54
N CYS A 54 8.34 2.80 -1.30
CA CYS A 54 8.92 3.22 -0.04
C CYS A 54 9.69 4.53 -0.11
N TYR A 55 9.72 5.22 1.03
CA TYR A 55 10.21 6.56 1.26
C TYR A 55 11.12 6.54 2.49
N CYS A 56 12.07 7.46 2.51
CA CYS A 56 12.97 7.64 3.64
C CYS A 56 12.17 8.15 4.85
N PRO A 57 12.17 7.46 6.00
CA PRO A 57 11.45 7.94 7.18
C PRO A 57 12.03 9.24 7.75
N SER A 58 13.28 9.59 7.42
CA SER A 58 13.97 10.78 7.95
C SER A 58 13.75 12.05 7.13
N CYS A 59 13.66 11.96 5.81
CA CYS A 59 13.53 13.14 4.93
C CYS A 59 12.40 13.04 3.89
N ASP A 60 11.62 11.96 3.93
CA ASP A 60 10.48 11.69 3.05
C ASP A 60 10.80 11.56 1.54
N ALA A 61 12.08 11.57 1.17
CA ALA A 61 12.51 11.32 -0.20
C ALA A 61 12.17 9.88 -0.64
N THR A 62 11.73 9.74 -1.90
CA THR A 62 11.55 8.44 -2.54
C THR A 62 12.85 7.64 -2.49
N LEU A 63 12.81 6.41 -1.98
CA LEU A 63 14.00 5.55 -1.95
C LEU A 63 14.25 4.96 -3.34
N VAL A 64 15.52 4.93 -3.75
CA VAL A 64 15.98 4.12 -4.90
C VAL A 64 16.29 2.70 -4.42
N TYR A 65 16.50 1.77 -5.34
CA TYR A 65 16.77 0.37 -4.98
C TYR A 65 18.03 -0.18 -5.65
N ASP A 66 18.71 -1.10 -4.96
CA ASP A 66 19.77 -1.95 -5.51
C ASP A 66 19.41 -3.43 -5.27
N ASP A 67 19.20 -4.17 -6.37
CA ASP A 67 18.96 -5.62 -6.37
C ASP A 67 20.05 -6.42 -7.09
N SER A 68 21.24 -5.83 -7.25
CA SER A 68 22.38 -6.45 -7.94
C SER A 68 22.77 -7.81 -7.35
N SER A 69 22.66 -7.96 -6.03
CA SER A 69 22.91 -9.24 -5.33
C SER A 69 22.04 -10.38 -5.86
N CYS A 70 20.83 -10.07 -6.34
CA CYS A 70 19.91 -11.07 -6.87
C CYS A 70 20.42 -11.70 -8.18
N ARG A 71 21.18 -10.93 -8.97
CA ARG A 71 21.72 -11.35 -10.27
C ARG A 71 23.13 -11.95 -10.17
N SER A 72 23.85 -11.66 -9.09
CA SER A 72 25.21 -12.18 -8.88
C SER A 72 25.21 -13.60 -8.34
N ILE A 73 25.84 -14.54 -9.03
CA ILE A 73 26.03 -15.93 -8.54
C ILE A 73 26.91 -16.01 -7.29
N TYR A 74 27.73 -14.98 -7.04
CA TYR A 74 28.66 -14.91 -5.91
C TYR A 74 28.05 -14.29 -4.65
N ALA A 75 26.82 -13.77 -4.74
CA ALA A 75 26.16 -13.16 -3.60
C ALA A 75 25.65 -14.24 -2.62
N ASN A 76 26.18 -14.21 -1.39
CA ASN A 76 25.76 -15.11 -0.30
C ASN A 76 24.29 -14.88 0.11
N VAL A 77 23.80 -13.65 -0.01
CA VAL A 77 22.42 -13.29 0.34
C VAL A 77 21.79 -12.54 -0.83
N LYS A 78 20.63 -13.04 -1.26
CA LYS A 78 19.79 -12.37 -2.25
C LYS A 78 18.94 -11.33 -1.53
N LYS A 79 19.09 -10.06 -1.87
CA LYS A 79 18.37 -8.96 -1.24
C LYS A 79 18.17 -7.77 -2.18
N THR A 80 17.19 -6.96 -1.82
CA THR A 80 16.98 -5.63 -2.38
C THR A 80 17.23 -4.60 -1.27
N ASP A 81 18.23 -3.75 -1.47
CA ASP A 81 18.49 -2.61 -0.60
C ASP A 81 17.70 -1.39 -1.11
N PHE A 82 17.10 -0.64 -0.19
CA PHE A 82 16.42 0.63 -0.47
C PHE A 82 17.26 1.76 0.12
N ILE A 83 17.66 2.69 -0.74
CA ILE A 83 18.71 3.67 -0.49
C ILE A 83 18.13 5.08 -0.57
N CYS A 84 18.51 5.95 0.38
CA CYS A 84 18.12 7.35 0.34
C CYS A 84 19.27 8.22 -0.18
N GLU A 85 19.11 8.74 -1.40
CA GLU A 85 20.12 9.62 -2.02
C GLU A 85 20.22 11.00 -1.34
N ASN A 86 19.16 11.41 -0.62
CA ASN A 86 19.14 12.68 0.12
C ASN A 86 19.75 12.59 1.53
N CYS A 87 19.99 11.38 2.04
CA CYS A 87 20.60 11.13 3.36
C CYS A 87 21.96 10.47 3.19
N ASN A 88 22.87 11.07 2.41
CA ASN A 88 24.22 10.57 2.16
C ASN A 88 24.26 9.17 1.52
N SER A 89 23.28 8.84 0.67
CA SER A 89 23.18 7.54 -0.01
C SER A 89 23.21 6.33 0.92
N GLN A 90 22.68 6.48 2.15
CA GLN A 90 22.62 5.39 3.11
C GLN A 90 21.53 4.38 2.75
N VAL A 91 21.79 3.10 3.04
CA VAL A 91 20.78 2.04 3.01
C VAL A 91 19.81 2.26 4.17
N VAL A 92 18.53 2.48 3.86
CA VAL A 92 17.46 2.70 4.84
C VAL A 92 16.79 1.39 5.23
N SER A 93 16.62 0.48 4.27
CA SER A 93 15.94 -0.80 4.46
C SER A 93 16.54 -1.86 3.53
N SER A 94 16.52 -3.12 3.96
CA SER A 94 16.96 -4.27 3.16
C SER A 94 15.91 -5.37 3.25
N VAL A 95 15.37 -5.80 2.10
CA VAL A 95 14.45 -6.94 2.02
C VAL A 95 15.19 -8.14 1.44
N THR A 96 15.36 -9.17 2.25
CA THR A 96 16.00 -10.44 1.84
C THR A 96 15.03 -11.35 1.09
N GLY A 97 15.54 -12.17 0.18
CA GLY A 97 14.81 -13.23 -0.50
C GLY A 97 14.65 -13.03 -2.00
N GLY A 98 14.81 -11.81 -2.52
CA GLY A 98 14.66 -11.56 -3.95
C GLY A 98 14.87 -10.12 -4.38
N ASN A 99 14.60 -9.90 -5.67
CA ASN A 99 14.79 -8.63 -6.37
C ASN A 99 13.70 -7.60 -6.02
N LYS A 100 13.70 -6.44 -6.70
CA LYS A 100 12.70 -5.39 -6.50
C LYS A 100 11.26 -5.91 -6.49
N SER A 101 10.89 -6.74 -7.47
CA SER A 101 9.53 -7.28 -7.57
C SER A 101 9.16 -8.15 -6.37
N TYR A 102 10.11 -8.97 -5.89
CA TYR A 102 9.93 -9.74 -4.67
C TYR A 102 9.73 -8.83 -3.46
N ALA A 103 10.55 -7.77 -3.32
CA ALA A 103 10.47 -6.84 -2.19
C ALA A 103 9.14 -6.08 -2.14
N ILE A 104 8.64 -5.59 -3.29
CA ILE A 104 7.31 -4.98 -3.39
C ILE A 104 6.23 -5.99 -2.98
N GLY A 105 6.30 -7.22 -3.49
CA GLY A 105 5.35 -8.27 -3.13
C GLY A 105 5.42 -8.67 -1.65
N ALA A 106 6.59 -8.54 -1.00
CA ALA A 106 6.72 -8.76 0.43
C ALA A 106 6.00 -7.68 1.25
N ALA A 107 6.10 -6.41 0.84
CA ALA A 107 5.35 -5.31 1.44
C ALA A 107 3.84 -5.47 1.22
N GLU A 108 3.40 -5.82 0.02
CA GLU A 108 1.98 -6.10 -0.26
C GLU A 108 1.42 -7.21 0.64
N ARG A 109 2.13 -8.35 0.76
CA ARG A 109 1.72 -9.45 1.66
C ARG A 109 1.67 -9.04 3.12
N GLU A 110 2.58 -8.17 3.57
CA GLU A 110 2.59 -7.68 4.95
C GLU A 110 1.41 -6.73 5.20
N ILE A 111 1.07 -5.86 4.25
CA ILE A 111 -0.13 -5.02 4.30
C ILE A 111 -1.38 -5.92 4.40
N ASP A 112 -1.50 -6.92 3.54
CA ASP A 112 -2.61 -7.88 3.56
C ASP A 112 -2.69 -8.67 4.88
N ARG A 113 -1.53 -9.06 5.44
CA ARG A 113 -1.47 -9.73 6.75
C ARG A 113 -2.02 -8.81 7.84
N ARG A 114 -1.56 -7.56 7.92
CA ARG A 114 -2.03 -6.56 8.91
C ARG A 114 -3.51 -6.24 8.75
N ILE A 115 -4.04 -6.25 7.53
CA ILE A 115 -5.49 -6.11 7.28
C ILE A 115 -6.25 -7.30 7.87
N ARG A 116 -5.80 -8.53 7.60
CA ARG A 116 -6.45 -9.76 8.12
C ARG A 116 -6.36 -9.88 9.64
N THR A 117 -5.25 -9.45 10.24
CA THR A 117 -5.07 -9.48 11.70
C THR A 117 -5.59 -8.24 12.41
N CYS A 118 -6.14 -7.27 11.68
CA CYS A 118 -6.61 -5.97 12.18
C CYS A 118 -5.54 -5.05 12.81
N GLU A 119 -4.25 -5.39 12.70
CA GLU A 119 -3.13 -4.55 13.18
C GLU A 119 -3.09 -3.17 12.50
N TYR A 120 -3.61 -3.05 11.28
CA TYR A 120 -3.70 -1.76 10.58
C TYR A 120 -4.48 -0.68 11.35
N LYS A 121 -5.38 -1.09 12.26
CA LYS A 121 -6.18 -0.17 13.05
C LYS A 121 -5.35 0.62 14.04
N GLU A 122 -4.30 0.02 14.59
CA GLU A 122 -3.37 0.67 15.51
C GLU A 122 -2.65 1.84 14.81
N VAL A 123 -2.28 1.63 13.55
CA VAL A 123 -1.66 2.66 12.71
C VAL A 123 -2.63 3.80 12.43
N LEU A 124 -3.89 3.49 12.09
CA LEU A 124 -4.91 4.51 11.88
C LEU A 124 -5.22 5.33 13.13
N THR A 125 -5.18 4.73 14.33
CA THR A 125 -5.39 5.46 15.59
C THR A 125 -4.21 6.36 15.97
N ASN A 126 -2.99 5.99 15.55
CA ASN A 126 -1.76 6.74 15.83
C ASN A 126 -1.47 7.86 14.81
N GLN A 127 -2.31 8.03 13.79
CA GLN A 127 -2.22 9.09 12.78
C GLN A 127 -2.95 10.39 13.19
N CYS A 128 -3.38 10.51 14.45
CA CYS A 128 -4.03 11.69 15.04
C CYS A 128 -3.03 12.60 15.77
#